data_AF-A0A9C7PIY2-F1
#
_entry.id   AF-A0A9C7PIY2-F1
#
_cell.length_a   1.000
_cell.length_b   1.000
_cell.length_c   1.000
_cell.angle_alpha   90.00
_cell.angle_beta   90.00
_cell.angle_gamma   90.00
#
_symmetry.space_group_name_H-M   'P 1'
#
loop_
_entity.id
_entity.type
_entity.pdbx_description
1 polymer ?
#
loop_
_entity_poly.entity_id
_entity_poly.type
_entity_poly.pdbx_seq_one_letter_code
_entity_poly.pdbx_strand_id
1 'polypeptide(L)'
;MGIATTYSLSPAITAGAVISGAYFGDKLSPLSDTTNLAAAAVGVDLFEHIKNMLWTTLPAFIAALVIFSFIGSEGAATPRTSPRSALL
;
A
#
# COMPACT_ATOMS: atom_id res chain seq x y z
N MET A 1 -9.02 -5.49 5.53
CA MET A 1 -9.88 -4.90 6.58
C MET A 1 -9.93 -5.72 7.87
N GLY A 2 -9.97 -7.06 7.83
CA GLY A 2 -10.07 -7.89 9.05
C GLY A 2 -8.93 -7.73 10.08
N ILE A 3 -7.68 -7.52 9.64
CA ILE A 3 -6.56 -7.25 10.57
C ILE A 3 -6.75 -5.89 11.25
N ALA A 4 -7.09 -4.85 10.49
CA ALA A 4 -7.29 -3.51 11.06
C ALA A 4 -8.38 -3.45 12.13
N THR A 5 -9.47 -4.21 11.95
CA THR A 5 -10.53 -4.31 12.97
C THR A 5 -10.06 -4.97 14.26
N THR A 6 -9.18 -5.98 14.18
CA THR A 6 -8.62 -6.66 15.36
C THR A 6 -7.72 -5.74 16.18
N TYR A 7 -6.96 -4.88 15.50
CA TYR A 7 -6.08 -3.88 16.11
C TYR A 7 -6.79 -2.55 16.41
N SER A 8 -8.12 -2.47 16.21
CA SER A 8 -8.92 -1.25 16.39
C SER A 8 -8.37 -0.03 15.63
N LEU A 9 -7.73 -0.27 14.47
CA LEU A 9 -7.17 0.79 13.63
C LEU A 9 -8.28 1.51 12.87
N SER A 10 -8.06 2.80 12.59
CA SER A 10 -8.98 3.59 11.76
C SER A 10 -9.17 2.92 10.39
N PRO A 11 -10.41 2.59 9.98
CA PRO A 11 -10.68 2.02 8.67
C PRO A 11 -10.27 2.95 7.52
N ALA A 12 -10.40 4.27 7.71
CA ALA A 12 -10.04 5.26 6.69
C ALA A 12 -8.52 5.31 6.45
N ILE A 13 -7.73 5.35 7.53
CA ILE A 13 -6.26 5.36 7.42
C ILE A 13 -5.76 4.04 6.86
N THR A 14 -6.33 2.91 7.32
CA THR A 14 -6.02 1.58 6.79
C THR A 14 -6.35 1.49 5.30
N ALA A 15 -7.52 1.97 4.88
CA ALA A 15 -7.91 2.00 3.47
C ALA A 15 -6.92 2.81 2.65
N GLY A 16 -6.54 4.00 3.13
CA GLY A 16 -5.54 4.86 2.49
C GLY A 16 -4.21 4.15 2.31
N ALA A 17 -3.68 3.53 3.36
CA ALA A 17 -2.42 2.79 3.30
C ALA A 17 -2.47 1.61 2.29
N VAL A 18 -3.58 0.86 2.25
CA VAL A 18 -3.77 -0.25 1.31
C VAL A 18 -3.85 0.26 -0.14
N ILE A 19 -4.64 1.32 -0.40
CA ILE A 19 -4.80 1.90 -1.74
C ILE A 19 -3.47 2.48 -2.23
N SER A 20 -2.75 3.19 -1.38
CA SER A 20 -1.41 3.73 -1.72
C SER A 20 -0.43 2.61 -2.07
N GLY A 21 -0.40 1.52 -1.32
CA GLY A 21 0.43 0.36 -1.62
C GLY A 21 0.05 -0.35 -2.92
N ALA A 22 -1.25 -0.49 -3.20
CA ALA A 22 -1.74 -1.06 -4.45
C ALA A 22 -1.32 -0.21 -5.66
N TYR A 23 -1.42 1.12 -5.56
CA TYR A 23 -1.04 2.04 -6.64
C TYR A 23 0.48 2.04 -6.90
N PHE A 24 1.29 1.93 -5.84
CA PHE A 24 2.72 1.70 -5.96
C PHE A 24 3.03 0.40 -6.71
N GLY A 25 2.36 -0.70 -6.33
CA GLY A 25 2.55 -2.00 -6.96
C GLY A 25 2.14 -2.03 -8.43
N ASP A 26 1.02 -1.39 -8.78
CA ASP A 26 0.52 -1.31 -10.17
C ASP A 26 1.53 -0.62 -11.10
N LYS A 27 2.05 0.55 -10.69
CA LYS A 27 3.00 1.35 -11.49
C LYS A 27 4.35 0.67 -11.77
N LEU A 28 4.77 -0.24 -10.90
CA LEU A 28 6.09 -0.87 -10.97
C LEU A 28 6.01 -2.33 -11.41
N SER A 29 4.81 -2.87 -11.59
CA SER A 29 4.61 -4.24 -12.01
C SER A 29 4.77 -4.37 -13.54
N PRO A 30 5.66 -5.25 -14.03
CA PRO A 30 5.75 -5.56 -15.47
C PRO A 30 4.52 -6.34 -15.98
N LEU A 31 3.66 -6.83 -15.07
CA LEU A 31 2.41 -7.50 -15.42
C LEU A 31 1.23 -6.52 -15.55
N SER A 32 1.37 -5.27 -15.09
CA SER A 32 0.27 -4.31 -15.15
C SER A 32 0.02 -3.84 -16.59
N ASP A 33 -1.24 -3.92 -17.02
CA ASP A 33 -1.68 -3.48 -18.34
C ASP A 33 -1.41 -1.98 -18.57
N THR A 34 -1.57 -1.15 -17.53
CA THR A 34 -1.35 0.31 -17.62
C THR A 34 0.13 0.63 -17.79
N THR A 35 1.01 -0.04 -17.03
CA THR A 35 2.47 0.11 -17.12
C THR A 35 3.00 -0.36 -18.47
N ASN A 36 2.51 -1.50 -18.96
CA ASN A 36 2.87 -2.03 -20.28
C ASN A 36 2.41 -1.11 -21.43
N LEU A 37 1.16 -0.64 -21.38
CA LEU A 37 0.63 0.29 -22.38
C LEU A 37 1.38 1.63 -22.36
N ALA A 38 1.74 2.15 -21.18
CA ALA A 38 2.51 3.38 -21.05
C ALA A 38 3.90 3.26 -21.67
N ALA A 39 4.62 2.16 -21.42
CA ALA A 39 5.92 1.92 -22.04
C ALA A 39 5.82 1.81 -23.58
N ALA A 40 4.82 1.06 -24.06
CA ALA A 40 4.56 0.90 -25.50
C ALA A 40 4.19 2.21 -26.20
N ALA A 41 3.42 3.09 -25.56
CA ALA A 41 3.00 4.38 -26.12
C ALA A 41 4.16 5.35 -26.34
N VAL A 42 5.21 5.26 -25.51
CA VAL A 42 6.41 6.12 -25.60
C VAL A 42 7.55 5.43 -26.37
N GLY A 43 7.35 4.17 -26.79
CA GLY A 43 8.29 3.42 -27.62
C GLY A 43 9.58 2.99 -26.90
N VAL A 44 9.53 2.85 -25.57
CA VAL A 44 10.68 2.44 -24.74
C VAL A 44 10.51 1.02 -24.21
N ASP A 45 11.61 0.37 -23.84
CA ASP A 45 11.55 -0.95 -23.20
C ASP A 45 10.83 -0.87 -21.84
N LEU A 46 10.01 -1.88 -21.53
CA LEU A 46 9.22 -1.94 -20.31
C LEU A 46 10.08 -1.87 -19.05
N PHE A 47 11.19 -2.61 -19.01
CA PHE A 47 12.05 -2.63 -17.85
C PHE A 47 12.84 -1.34 -17.71
N GLU A 48 13.21 -0.69 -18.81
CA GLU A 48 13.80 0.65 -18.79
C GLU A 48 12.82 1.69 -18.27
N HIS A 49 11.56 1.65 -18.71
CA HIS A 49 10.48 2.50 -18.22
C HIS A 49 10.27 2.33 -16.70
N ILE A 50 10.15 1.08 -16.22
CA ILE A 50 9.97 0.77 -14.79
C ILE A 50 11.18 1.26 -13.98
N LYS A 51 12.41 1.02 -14.46
CA LYS A 51 13.64 1.50 -13.78
C LYS A 51 13.65 3.02 -13.64
N ASN A 52 13.21 3.75 -14.67
CA ASN A 52 13.13 5.19 -14.60
C ASN A 52 12.01 5.64 -13.63
N MET A 53 10.86 4.95 -13.64
CA MET A 53 9.78 5.22 -12.68
C MET A 53 10.17 4.95 -11.23
N LEU A 54 11.07 3.99 -10.96
CA LEU A 54 11.56 3.71 -9.61
C LEU A 54 12.22 4.94 -8.96
N TRP A 55 12.93 5.76 -9.73
CA TRP A 55 13.60 6.95 -9.21
C TRP A 55 12.66 7.97 -8.58
N THR A 56 11.41 8.07 -9.04
CA THR A 56 10.40 8.96 -8.46
C THR A 56 9.45 8.23 -7.52
N THR A 57 9.12 6.98 -7.84
CA THR A 57 8.10 6.20 -7.13
C THR A 57 8.62 5.63 -5.81
N LEU A 58 9.89 5.21 -5.77
CA LEU A 58 10.49 4.66 -4.55
C LEU A 58 10.66 5.74 -3.45
N PRO A 59 11.17 6.96 -3.74
CA PRO A 59 11.21 8.03 -2.73
C PRO A 59 9.82 8.40 -2.20
N ALA A 60 8.81 8.48 -3.08
CA ALA A 60 7.43 8.75 -2.69
C ALA A 60 6.86 7.63 -1.79
N PHE A 61 7.17 6.37 -2.11
CA PHE A 61 6.76 5.23 -1.29
C PHE A 61 7.41 5.23 0.09
N ILE A 62 8.71 5.55 0.16
CA ILE A 62 9.41 5.70 1.45
C ILE A 62 8.76 6.82 2.27
N ALA A 63 8.48 7.98 1.66
CA ALA A 63 7.78 9.07 2.35
C ALA A 63 6.40 8.65 2.87
N ALA A 64 5.62 7.93 2.06
CA ALA A 64 4.32 7.39 2.48
C ALA A 64 4.45 6.40 3.63
N LEU A 65 5.42 5.47 3.57
CA LEU A 65 5.69 4.54 4.67
C LEU A 65 6.03 5.26 5.96
N VAL A 66 6.88 6.28 5.90
CA VAL A 66 7.24 7.10 7.07
C VAL A 66 6.00 7.76 7.67
N ILE A 67 5.17 8.42 6.85
CA ILE A 67 3.94 9.08 7.31
C ILE A 67 2.97 8.08 7.94
N PHE A 68 2.67 6.97 7.25
CA PHE A 68 1.76 5.96 7.78
C PHE A 68 2.31 5.26 9.04
N SER A 69 3.63 5.13 9.16
CA SER A 69 4.26 4.57 10.37
C SER A 69 4.07 5.49 11.58
N PHE A 70 4.27 6.81 11.40
CA PHE A 70 4.04 7.77 12.47
C PHE A 70 2.56 7.85 12.86
N ILE A 71 1.65 7.91 11.87
CA ILE A 71 0.20 7.91 12.13
C ILE A 71 -0.25 6.61 12.83
N GLY A 72 0.29 5.46 12.41
CA GLY A 72 -0.08 4.16 12.99
C GLY A 72 0.44 3.96 14.42
N SER A 73 1.55 4.62 14.78
CA SER A 73 2.19 4.46 16.09
C SER A 73 1.35 4.99 17.26
N GLU A 74 0.47 5.96 17.04
CA GLU A 74 -0.42 6.50 18.07
C GLU A 74 -1.72 5.68 18.26
N GLY A 75 -2.09 4.84 17.29
CA GLY A 75 -3.39 4.16 17.26
C GLY A 75 -3.36 2.63 17.36
N ALA A 76 -2.19 2.00 17.35
CA ALA A 76 -2.06 0.55 17.43
C ALA A 76 -2.38 0.03 18.85
N ALA A 77 -3.67 -0.14 19.14
CA ALA A 77 -4.13 -0.76 20.37
C ALA A 77 -3.84 -2.27 20.35
N THR A 78 -3.58 -2.83 21.54
CA THR A 78 -3.41 -4.27 21.76
C THR A 78 -4.55 -5.05 21.10
N PRO A 79 -4.28 -6.16 20.38
CA PRO A 79 -5.32 -6.97 19.75
C PRO A 79 -6.43 -7.28 20.74
N ARG A 80 -7.66 -6.83 20.46
CA ARG A 80 -8.80 -7.19 21.31
C ARG A 80 -9.19 -8.63 21.00
N THR A 81 -8.72 -9.57 21.82
CA THR A 81 -9.31 -10.91 21.90
C THR A 81 -10.71 -10.74 22.50
N SER A 82 -11.76 -10.75 21.68
CA SER A 82 -13.14 -10.78 22.18
C SER A 82 -13.41 -12.15 22.82
N PRO A 83 -13.67 -12.24 24.15
CA PRO A 83 -13.96 -13.52 24.81
C PRO A 83 -15.44 -13.93 24.65
N ARG A 84 -16.05 -13.64 23.49
CA ARG A 84 -17.51 -13.75 23.29
C ARG A 84 -17.95 -15.06 22.61
N SER A 85 -17.15 -16.12 22.71
CA SER A 85 -17.50 -17.49 22.28
C SER A 85 -17.54 -18.51 23.42
N ALA A 86 -17.48 -18.08 24.68
CA ALA A 86 -17.51 -18.95 25.87
C ALA A 86 -18.82 -18.82 26.68
N LEU A 87 -19.84 -18.13 26.16
CA LEU A 87 -21.12 -17.87 26.85
C LEU A 87 -22.36 -18.18 25.99
N LEU A 88 -22.19 -18.92 24.90
CA LEU A 88 -23.26 -19.63 24.17
C LEU A 88 -22.69 -20.99 23.73
#